data_AF-A0A3E0KW24-F1
#
_entry.id   AF-A0A3E0KW24-F1
#
_cell.length_a   1.000
_cell.length_b   1.000
_cell.length_c   1.000
_cell.angle_alpha   90.00
_cell.angle_beta   90.00
_cell.angle_gamma   90.00
#
_symmetry.space_group_name_H-M   'P 1'
#
loop_
_entity.id
_entity.type
_entity.pdbx_description
1 polymer ?
#
loop_
_entity_poly.entity_id
_entity_poly.type
_entity_poly.pdbx_seq_one_letter_code
_entity_poly.pdbx_strand_id
1 'polypeptide(L)'
;MMNNGFISPLKFLSLSFCLTCLPSNTQAINIYPPIITSNQQQQNKQTESPEVGLEIIGSPSLNRLVIPMYRYTGECPGFSKGIVKASFTSTAFPPSRDRRVIVRNVSRGVASDPFPFTDRDYSRGRGSQITEITIGSGHDGQFLIVRQGENDFDYTIKEKNTIVDQGTFTAYVETTTIVEEKNKVPTTKRVCPGNRIDDPLGIINLLGSIICDKEMHEVTVYECPSYPDVTR
;
A
#
# COMPACT_ATOMS: atom_id res chain seq x y z
N MET A 1 26.98 55.91 -4.99
CA MET A 1 26.45 54.79 -4.17
C MET A 1 26.91 53.52 -4.86
N MET A 2 28.11 52.99 -4.58
CA MET A 2 28.44 52.03 -3.49
C MET A 2 27.40 50.89 -3.42
N ASN A 3 27.72 49.60 -3.55
CA ASN A 3 29.00 48.90 -3.61
C ASN A 3 28.74 47.50 -4.21
N ASN A 4 29.60 47.03 -5.12
CA ASN A 4 29.58 45.67 -5.66
C ASN A 4 30.72 44.86 -5.05
N GLY A 5 30.47 43.58 -4.79
CA GLY A 5 31.48 42.53 -4.81
C GLY A 5 31.92 42.00 -3.45
N PHE A 6 31.69 40.71 -3.23
CA PHE A 6 32.56 39.89 -2.39
C PHE A 6 32.87 38.59 -3.13
N ILE A 7 34.17 38.35 -3.29
CA ILE A 7 34.82 37.20 -3.90
C ILE A 7 35.59 36.49 -2.76
N SER A 8 35.47 35.16 -2.69
CA SER A 8 36.30 34.22 -1.91
C SER A 8 37.65 33.93 -2.63
N PRO A 9 38.53 32.99 -2.21
CA PRO A 9 39.10 32.59 -0.89
C PRO A 9 40.65 32.49 -0.95
N LEU A 10 41.39 32.27 0.16
CA LEU A 10 42.77 31.69 0.22
C LEU A 10 43.19 31.52 1.70
N LYS A 11 43.39 30.33 2.29
CA LYS A 11 44.48 29.30 2.23
C LYS A 11 45.85 29.66 2.88
N PHE A 12 46.07 29.00 4.03
CA PHE A 12 47.27 28.29 4.58
C PHE A 12 48.56 28.98 5.09
N LEU A 13 49.16 28.22 6.04
CA LEU A 13 50.54 28.16 6.60
C LEU A 13 50.90 29.19 7.69
N SER A 14 51.76 28.95 8.68
CA SER A 14 52.36 27.77 9.35
C SER A 14 53.30 28.31 10.46
N LEU A 15 53.58 27.54 11.52
CA LEU A 15 54.85 27.40 12.30
C LEU A 15 54.49 27.04 13.77
N SER A 16 54.79 25.85 14.29
CA SER A 16 56.06 25.16 14.61
C SER A 16 56.52 25.37 16.06
N PHE A 17 56.98 24.25 16.64
CA PHE A 17 57.22 23.88 18.04
C PHE A 17 58.24 24.74 18.80
N CYS A 18 58.11 24.78 20.14
CA CYS A 18 59.26 24.71 21.03
C CYS A 18 58.94 23.94 22.32
N LEU A 19 59.91 23.17 22.77
CA LEU A 19 59.85 22.06 23.73
C LEU A 19 60.87 22.35 24.85
N THR A 20 60.46 22.60 26.10
CA THR A 20 61.34 22.47 27.28
C THR A 20 60.60 22.24 28.61
N CYS A 21 60.92 21.09 29.21
CA CYS A 21 61.13 20.70 30.62
C CYS A 21 60.37 21.34 31.82
N LEU A 22 59.67 20.45 32.56
CA LEU A 22 59.29 20.45 34.00
C LEU A 22 60.51 20.59 34.97
N PRO A 23 60.38 20.61 36.33
CA PRO A 23 59.20 20.62 37.25
C PRO A 23 59.30 21.78 38.30
N SER A 24 58.32 22.10 39.16
CA SER A 24 58.14 21.44 40.47
C SER A 24 57.08 22.16 41.33
N ASN A 25 56.30 21.33 42.02
CA ASN A 25 55.55 21.56 43.28
C ASN A 25 54.91 22.92 43.52
N THR A 26 53.61 22.97 43.29
CA THR A 26 52.72 23.81 44.08
C THR A 26 51.43 23.04 44.32
N GLN A 27 51.12 22.79 45.60
CA GLN A 27 49.85 22.23 46.01
C GLN A 27 48.76 23.27 45.72
N ALA A 28 48.03 23.09 44.62
CA ALA A 28 46.84 23.85 44.31
C ALA A 28 45.63 23.04 44.78
N ILE A 29 44.91 23.64 45.72
CA ILE A 29 43.67 23.15 46.31
C ILE A 29 42.66 23.00 45.17
N ASN A 30 42.33 21.75 44.85
CA ASN A 30 41.42 21.45 43.77
C ASN A 30 39.97 21.65 44.24
N ILE A 31 39.42 22.82 43.94
CA ILE A 31 38.00 23.13 44.07
C ILE A 31 37.34 22.88 42.71
N TYR A 32 37.29 21.62 42.28
CA TYR A 32 36.35 21.20 41.24
C TYR A 32 35.23 20.40 41.93
N PRO A 33 33.95 20.67 41.64
CA PRO A 33 32.88 19.79 42.09
C PRO A 33 33.12 18.38 41.50
N PRO A 34 32.68 17.31 42.19
CA PRO A 34 32.79 15.98 41.61
C PRO A 34 32.09 15.99 40.26
N ILE A 35 32.82 15.62 39.20
CA ILE A 35 32.21 15.14 37.97
C ILE A 35 31.45 13.88 38.40
N ILE A 36 30.17 14.03 38.70
CA ILE A 36 29.26 12.91 38.72
C ILE A 36 29.25 12.45 37.29
N THR A 37 30.04 11.41 36.99
CA THR A 37 29.86 10.61 35.80
C THR A 37 28.45 10.04 35.91
N SER A 38 27.47 10.74 35.36
CA SER A 38 26.14 10.21 35.12
C SER A 38 26.31 9.12 34.08
N ASN A 39 26.70 7.93 34.53
CA ASN A 39 26.37 6.68 33.86
C ASN A 39 24.86 6.48 34.00
N GLN A 40 24.10 7.39 33.39
CA GLN A 40 22.70 7.26 33.08
C GLN A 40 22.56 7.43 31.56
N GLN A 41 23.33 6.64 30.82
CA GLN A 41 22.81 6.03 29.61
C GLN A 41 22.23 4.65 29.98
N GLN A 42 21.38 4.62 31.01
CA GLN A 42 20.32 3.62 31.04
C GLN A 42 19.31 4.06 29.99
N GLN A 43 19.62 3.70 28.75
CA GLN A 43 18.72 3.08 27.81
C GLN A 43 17.24 3.15 28.24
N ASN A 44 16.61 4.31 28.05
CA ASN A 44 15.16 4.33 27.87
C ASN A 44 14.90 3.76 26.47
N LYS A 45 15.04 2.43 26.35
CA LYS A 45 14.40 1.69 25.28
C LYS A 45 12.92 1.77 25.63
N GLN A 46 12.30 2.88 25.25
CA GLN A 46 10.86 2.93 25.06
C GLN A 46 10.57 1.71 24.20
N THR A 47 9.92 0.70 24.78
CA THR A 47 9.50 -0.49 24.06
C THR A 47 8.52 0.03 23.02
N GLU A 48 9.02 0.34 21.82
CA GLU A 48 8.18 0.64 20.67
C GLU A 48 7.21 -0.53 20.56
N SER A 49 5.92 -0.21 20.64
CA SER A 49 4.85 -1.18 20.41
C SER A 49 5.17 -1.89 19.09
N PRO A 50 5.05 -3.22 19.02
CA PRO A 50 5.36 -3.94 17.79
C PRO A 50 4.53 -3.36 16.64
N GLU A 51 5.23 -2.93 15.57
CA GLU A 51 4.60 -2.48 14.34
C GLU A 51 3.83 -3.65 13.71
N VAL A 52 2.52 -3.47 13.58
CA VAL A 52 1.61 -4.44 12.98
C VAL A 52 0.64 -3.73 12.06
N GLY A 53 0.34 -4.34 10.92
CA GLY A 53 -0.70 -3.86 10.03
C GLY A 53 -0.41 -4.08 8.56
N LEU A 54 -0.95 -3.20 7.72
CA LEU A 54 -0.89 -3.28 6.27
C LEU A 54 0.21 -2.37 5.72
N GLU A 55 1.24 -2.98 5.15
CA GLU A 55 2.28 -2.30 4.38
C GLU A 55 1.86 -2.22 2.92
N ILE A 56 1.88 -1.00 2.35
CA ILE A 56 1.43 -0.76 0.97
C ILE A 56 2.55 -1.06 -0.01
N ILE A 57 2.26 -1.86 -1.04
CA ILE A 57 3.26 -2.22 -2.05
C ILE A 57 3.62 -0.98 -2.86
N GLY A 58 4.92 -0.64 -2.89
CA GLY A 58 5.43 0.55 -3.58
C GLY A 58 5.34 1.84 -2.77
N SER A 59 4.96 1.78 -1.49
CA SER A 59 4.95 2.93 -0.57
C SER A 59 5.57 2.56 0.78
N PRO A 60 6.32 3.45 1.44
CA PRO A 60 6.85 3.19 2.78
C PRO A 60 5.79 3.30 3.90
N SER A 61 4.52 3.48 3.55
CA SER A 61 3.44 3.73 4.51
C SER A 61 2.89 2.43 5.12
N LEU A 62 2.95 2.35 6.44
CA LEU A 62 2.21 1.38 7.25
C LEU A 62 0.85 1.96 7.63
N ASN A 63 -0.22 1.17 7.50
CA ASN A 63 -1.58 1.53 7.97
C ASN A 63 -2.15 2.83 7.40
N ARG A 64 -1.64 3.28 6.25
CA ARG A 64 -2.14 4.45 5.53
C ARG A 64 -2.29 4.11 4.07
N LEU A 65 -3.51 4.19 3.56
CA LEU A 65 -3.87 3.80 2.20
C LEU A 65 -4.40 5.01 1.44
N VAL A 66 -4.06 5.11 0.16
CA VAL A 66 -4.64 6.10 -0.75
C VAL A 66 -5.23 5.34 -1.94
N ILE A 67 -6.56 5.23 -1.98
CA ILE A 67 -7.27 4.48 -3.03
C ILE A 67 -7.79 5.47 -4.09
N PRO A 68 -7.36 5.37 -5.36
CA PRO A 68 -7.83 6.27 -6.40
C PRO A 68 -9.28 5.93 -6.79
N MET A 69 -10.13 6.94 -6.87
CA MET A 69 -11.48 6.89 -7.41
C MET A 69 -11.46 7.55 -8.78
N TYR A 70 -11.89 6.84 -9.83
CA TYR A 70 -11.88 7.37 -11.18
C TYR A 70 -13.24 7.97 -11.52
N ARG A 71 -13.22 9.17 -12.08
CA ARG A 71 -14.37 9.83 -12.70
C ARG A 71 -14.12 9.94 -14.19
N TYR A 72 -14.86 9.16 -14.96
CA TYR A 72 -14.78 9.17 -16.41
C TYR A 72 -15.69 10.24 -17.01
N THR A 73 -15.16 11.00 -17.95
CA THR A 73 -15.86 11.99 -18.79
C THR A 73 -15.81 11.58 -20.26
N GLY A 74 -16.41 12.35 -21.17
CA GLY A 74 -16.43 12.02 -22.60
C GLY A 74 -17.66 11.19 -23.00
N GLU A 75 -17.50 10.33 -24.01
CA GLU A 75 -18.60 9.51 -24.55
C GLU A 75 -19.03 8.36 -23.63
N CYS A 76 -18.18 8.00 -22.67
CA CYS A 76 -18.38 6.90 -21.72
C CYS A 76 -18.25 7.39 -20.27
N PRO A 77 -19.14 8.29 -19.81
CA PRO A 77 -19.07 8.83 -18.47
C PRO A 77 -19.37 7.75 -17.42
N GLY A 78 -18.76 7.87 -16.24
CA GLY A 78 -19.00 6.92 -15.16
C GLY A 78 -18.02 7.07 -14.01
N PHE A 79 -18.11 6.14 -13.05
CA PHE A 79 -17.22 6.08 -11.91
C PHE A 79 -16.68 4.66 -11.75
N SER A 80 -15.40 4.54 -11.38
CA SER A 80 -14.83 3.27 -10.96
C SER A 80 -13.97 3.47 -9.72
N LYS A 81 -13.76 2.37 -9.01
CA LYS A 81 -12.93 2.33 -7.81
C LYS A 81 -11.60 1.70 -8.19
N GLY A 82 -10.52 2.31 -7.74
CA GLY A 82 -9.19 1.74 -7.85
C GLY A 82 -8.96 0.64 -6.84
N ILE A 83 -7.82 -0.02 -7.03
CA ILE A 83 -7.34 -1.10 -6.17
C ILE A 83 -5.93 -0.73 -5.71
N VAL A 84 -5.64 -1.01 -4.45
CA VAL A 84 -4.31 -0.89 -3.86
C VAL A 84 -3.83 -2.26 -3.42
N LYS A 85 -2.54 -2.54 -3.62
CA LYS A 85 -1.90 -3.78 -3.20
C LYS A 85 -1.20 -3.57 -1.86
N ALA A 86 -1.40 -4.47 -0.91
CA ALA A 86 -0.78 -4.41 0.41
C ALA A 86 -0.34 -5.81 0.90
N SER A 87 0.58 -5.86 1.84
CA SER A 87 0.93 -7.07 2.59
C SER A 87 0.80 -6.83 4.09
N PHE A 88 0.30 -7.81 4.82
CA PHE A 88 0.32 -7.75 6.28
C PHE A 88 1.75 -7.94 6.81
N THR A 89 2.12 -7.19 7.86
CA THR A 89 3.39 -7.31 8.56
C THR A 89 3.19 -7.25 10.08
N SER A 90 4.07 -7.90 10.83
CA SER A 90 4.16 -7.88 12.29
C SER A 90 5.62 -8.03 12.69
N THR A 91 6.17 -7.08 13.46
CA THR A 91 7.55 -7.17 13.94
C THR A 91 7.71 -8.16 15.11
N ALA A 92 6.63 -8.40 15.88
CA ALA A 92 6.63 -9.38 16.96
C ALA A 92 6.54 -10.82 16.43
N PHE A 93 5.75 -11.03 15.38
CA PHE A 93 5.53 -12.35 14.79
C PHE A 93 5.80 -12.30 13.28
N PRO A 94 7.08 -12.34 12.86
CA PRO A 94 7.42 -12.27 11.44
C PRO A 94 6.97 -13.51 10.65
N PRO A 95 7.05 -13.49 9.30
CA PRO A 95 6.78 -14.67 8.48
C PRO A 95 7.63 -15.87 8.90
N SER A 96 7.03 -17.06 8.91
CA SER A 96 7.71 -18.32 9.22
C SER A 96 6.99 -19.49 8.58
N ARG A 97 7.70 -20.59 8.33
CA ARG A 97 7.18 -21.79 7.66
C ARG A 97 5.79 -22.19 8.18
N ASP A 98 4.90 -22.53 7.24
CA ASP A 98 3.53 -22.97 7.50
C ASP A 98 2.64 -21.93 8.22
N ARG A 99 3.03 -20.65 8.24
CA ARG A 99 2.19 -19.57 8.74
C ARG A 99 1.23 -19.02 7.69
N ARG A 100 0.04 -18.66 8.16
CA ARG A 100 -0.97 -17.90 7.43
C ARG A 100 -1.48 -16.78 8.32
N VAL A 101 -1.88 -15.68 7.71
CA VAL A 101 -2.52 -14.57 8.41
C VAL A 101 -3.91 -14.35 7.86
N ILE A 102 -4.85 -14.21 8.78
CA ILE A 102 -6.22 -13.78 8.50
C ILE A 102 -6.34 -12.34 8.98
N VAL A 103 -6.74 -11.43 8.10
CA VAL A 103 -7.02 -10.02 8.45
C VAL A 103 -8.48 -9.75 8.12
N ARG A 104 -9.24 -9.24 9.09
CA ARG A 104 -10.68 -8.97 8.98
C ARG A 104 -10.97 -7.52 9.30
N ASN A 105 -11.69 -6.83 8.43
CA ASN A 105 -12.20 -5.49 8.68
C ASN A 105 -13.47 -5.57 9.53
N VAL A 106 -13.39 -5.10 10.77
CA VAL A 106 -14.49 -5.10 11.76
C VAL A 106 -15.08 -3.70 11.97
N SER A 107 -14.72 -2.76 11.09
CA SER A 107 -15.19 -1.38 11.16
C SER A 107 -16.71 -1.28 11.17
N ARG A 108 -17.23 -0.29 11.90
CA ARG A 108 -18.63 0.10 11.73
C ARG A 108 -18.89 0.55 10.28
N GLY A 109 -19.97 0.07 9.68
CA GLY A 109 -20.42 0.46 8.34
C GLY A 109 -19.94 -0.45 7.20
N VAL A 110 -19.11 -1.47 7.48
CA VAL A 110 -18.96 -2.62 6.59
C VAL A 110 -19.94 -3.73 7.00
N ALA A 111 -20.33 -4.59 6.06
CA ALA A 111 -21.19 -5.73 6.32
C ALA A 111 -20.52 -6.63 7.35
N SER A 112 -21.32 -7.19 8.27
CA SER A 112 -20.82 -8.05 9.35
C SER A 112 -21.03 -9.55 9.08
N ASP A 113 -21.77 -9.91 8.03
CA ASP A 113 -22.12 -11.30 7.71
C ASP A 113 -21.77 -11.66 6.24
N PRO A 114 -20.53 -12.11 5.98
CA PRO A 114 -19.38 -12.01 6.86
C PRO A 114 -18.75 -10.60 6.82
N PHE A 115 -18.01 -10.25 7.87
CA PHE A 115 -17.05 -9.15 7.80
C PHE A 115 -16.05 -9.37 6.66
N PRO A 116 -15.68 -8.33 5.88
CA PRO A 116 -14.66 -8.47 4.86
C PRO A 116 -13.35 -8.96 5.46
N PHE A 117 -12.78 -10.01 4.88
CA PHE A 117 -11.53 -10.58 5.37
C PHE A 117 -10.66 -11.10 4.24
N THR A 118 -9.41 -11.38 4.59
CA THR A 118 -8.44 -12.07 3.74
C THR A 118 -7.80 -13.20 4.52
N ASP A 119 -7.38 -14.23 3.81
CA ASP A 119 -6.57 -15.33 4.33
C ASP A 119 -5.38 -15.52 3.39
N ARG A 120 -4.18 -15.14 3.85
CA ARG A 120 -2.98 -15.04 3.02
C ARG A 120 -1.84 -15.88 3.58
N ASP A 121 -1.05 -16.45 2.68
CA ASP A 121 0.22 -17.10 3.03
C ASP A 121 1.12 -16.11 3.78
N TYR A 122 1.67 -16.53 4.91
CA TYR A 122 2.56 -15.73 5.75
C TYR A 122 3.85 -16.50 6.05
N SER A 123 4.25 -17.37 5.13
CA SER A 123 5.33 -18.32 5.35
C SER A 123 6.74 -17.83 5.03
N ARG A 124 6.86 -16.73 4.27
CA ARG A 124 8.12 -16.27 3.66
C ARG A 124 8.10 -14.78 3.35
N GLY A 125 9.28 -14.24 3.07
CA GLY A 125 9.45 -12.82 2.73
C GLY A 125 9.43 -11.93 3.95
N ARG A 126 9.11 -10.64 3.75
CA ARG A 126 8.98 -9.67 4.84
C ARG A 126 7.55 -9.52 5.38
N GLY A 127 6.56 -9.97 4.63
CA GLY A 127 5.15 -9.83 4.94
C GLY A 127 4.33 -10.95 4.31
N SER A 128 3.01 -10.86 4.40
CA SER A 128 2.11 -11.84 3.77
C SER A 128 2.16 -11.79 2.25
N GLN A 129 1.61 -12.83 1.63
CA GLN A 129 1.13 -12.75 0.26
C GLN A 129 0.28 -11.48 0.10
N ILE A 130 0.49 -10.81 -1.03
CA ILE A 130 -0.18 -9.57 -1.38
C ILE A 130 -1.70 -9.78 -1.35
N THR A 131 -2.39 -8.81 -0.79
CA THR A 131 -3.84 -8.66 -0.90
C THR A 131 -4.18 -7.40 -1.68
N GLU A 132 -5.25 -7.48 -2.44
CA GLU A 132 -5.85 -6.35 -3.13
C GLU A 132 -6.93 -5.73 -2.23
N ILE A 133 -6.96 -4.41 -2.19
CA ILE A 133 -7.81 -3.62 -1.29
C ILE A 133 -8.58 -2.60 -2.12
N THR A 134 -9.90 -2.50 -1.92
CA THR A 134 -10.74 -1.48 -2.56
C THR A 134 -11.85 -0.98 -1.64
N ILE A 135 -12.51 0.10 -2.04
CA ILE A 135 -13.62 0.70 -1.30
C ILE A 135 -14.90 -0.11 -1.54
N GLY A 136 -15.62 -0.44 -0.48
CA GLY A 136 -16.90 -1.14 -0.59
C GLY A 136 -17.63 -1.23 0.72
N SER A 137 -18.75 -1.96 0.71
CA SER A 137 -19.64 -2.09 1.86
C SER A 137 -19.77 -3.52 2.40
N GLY A 138 -19.30 -4.55 1.69
CA GLY A 138 -19.47 -5.95 2.13
C GLY A 138 -18.35 -6.84 1.65
N HIS A 139 -18.31 -8.10 2.10
CA HIS A 139 -17.23 -9.02 1.75
C HIS A 139 -17.18 -9.30 0.25
N ASP A 140 -15.97 -9.31 -0.28
CA ASP A 140 -15.63 -9.67 -1.64
C ASP A 140 -14.54 -10.76 -1.59
N GLY A 141 -14.72 -11.85 -2.32
CA GLY A 141 -13.77 -12.98 -2.28
C GLY A 141 -12.41 -12.65 -2.88
N GLN A 142 -12.32 -11.61 -3.71
CA GLN A 142 -11.09 -11.13 -4.33
C GLN A 142 -10.42 -10.04 -3.50
N PHE A 143 -11.22 -9.11 -2.95
CA PHE A 143 -10.72 -7.89 -2.32
C PHE A 143 -10.93 -7.82 -0.80
N LEU A 144 -9.95 -7.29 -0.08
CA LEU A 144 -10.20 -6.76 1.26
C LEU A 144 -10.97 -5.46 1.14
N ILE A 145 -12.21 -5.47 1.58
CA ILE A 145 -13.08 -4.29 1.50
C ILE A 145 -12.85 -3.35 2.69
N VAL A 146 -12.65 -2.08 2.37
CA VAL A 146 -12.46 -0.99 3.33
C VAL A 146 -13.41 0.17 3.04
N ARG A 147 -13.57 1.06 4.02
CA ARG A 147 -14.28 2.34 3.86
C ARG A 147 -13.31 3.51 3.90
N GLN A 148 -13.73 4.67 3.42
CA GLN A 148 -12.98 5.89 3.61
C GLN A 148 -12.89 6.24 5.11
N GLY A 149 -11.74 6.79 5.51
CA GLY A 149 -11.42 7.13 6.90
C GLY A 149 -10.74 5.99 7.66
N GLU A 150 -10.86 6.04 8.99
CA GLU A 150 -10.28 5.02 9.88
C GLU A 150 -11.02 3.69 9.76
N ASN A 151 -10.27 2.59 9.64
CA ASN A 151 -10.79 1.22 9.63
C ASN A 151 -10.14 0.40 10.74
N ASP A 152 -10.96 -0.36 11.46
CA ASP A 152 -10.55 -1.27 12.52
C ASP A 152 -10.39 -2.68 11.96
N PHE A 153 -9.26 -3.32 12.27
CA PHE A 153 -8.96 -4.68 11.83
C PHE A 153 -8.63 -5.60 12.98
N ASP A 154 -9.18 -6.81 12.91
CA ASP A 154 -8.70 -7.95 13.67
C ASP A 154 -7.73 -8.74 12.79
N TYR A 155 -6.66 -9.26 13.40
CA TYR A 155 -5.79 -10.21 12.74
C TYR A 155 -5.60 -11.49 13.57
N THR A 156 -5.32 -12.59 12.87
CA THR A 156 -4.97 -13.87 13.47
C THR A 156 -3.85 -14.51 12.66
N ILE A 157 -2.72 -14.77 13.30
CA ILE A 157 -1.62 -15.54 12.70
C ILE A 157 -1.76 -16.98 13.17
N LYS A 158 -1.86 -17.89 12.21
CA LYS A 158 -1.90 -19.32 12.45
C LYS A 158 -0.61 -19.96 11.94
N GLU A 159 -0.09 -20.92 12.69
CA GLU A 159 0.95 -21.83 12.25
C GLU A 159 0.32 -23.23 12.15
N LYS A 160 0.17 -23.72 10.91
CA LYS A 160 -0.70 -24.86 10.59
C LYS A 160 -2.13 -24.60 11.11
N ASN A 161 -2.56 -25.30 12.16
CA ASN A 161 -3.90 -25.18 12.75
C ASN A 161 -3.90 -24.50 14.13
N THR A 162 -2.76 -24.01 14.59
CA THR A 162 -2.63 -23.37 15.91
C THR A 162 -2.53 -21.87 15.75
N ILE A 163 -3.29 -21.11 16.53
CA ILE A 163 -3.14 -19.66 16.61
C ILE A 163 -1.87 -19.37 17.39
N VAL A 164 -0.92 -18.66 16.77
CA VAL A 164 0.36 -18.27 17.38
C VAL A 164 0.38 -16.79 17.79
N ASP A 165 -0.47 -15.97 17.17
CA ASP A 165 -0.69 -14.58 17.56
C ASP A 165 -2.07 -14.10 17.09
N GLN A 166 -2.63 -13.12 17.80
CA GLN A 166 -3.86 -12.43 17.43
C GLN A 166 -3.89 -11.05 18.06
N GLY A 167 -4.51 -10.11 17.37
CA GLY A 167 -4.62 -8.75 17.88
C GLY A 167 -5.42 -7.87 16.95
N THR A 168 -5.29 -6.56 17.15
CA THR A 168 -6.01 -5.54 16.40
C THR A 168 -5.08 -4.45 15.93
N PHE A 169 -5.41 -3.82 14.81
CA PHE A 169 -4.75 -2.58 14.37
C PHE A 169 -5.74 -1.72 13.60
N THR A 170 -5.43 -0.43 13.50
CA THR A 170 -6.22 0.54 12.73
C THR A 170 -5.46 0.94 11.47
N ALA A 171 -6.16 1.13 10.35
CA ALA A 171 -5.58 1.75 9.16
C ALA A 171 -6.47 2.89 8.64
N TYR A 172 -5.85 3.98 8.22
CA TYR A 172 -6.54 5.13 7.66
C TYR A 172 -6.54 5.09 6.14
N VAL A 173 -7.74 5.24 5.55
CA VAL A 173 -7.95 5.17 4.10
C VAL A 173 -8.36 6.55 3.58
N GLU A 174 -7.53 7.11 2.71
CA GLU A 174 -7.85 8.29 1.91
C GLU A 174 -8.28 7.88 0.50
N THR A 175 -9.07 8.74 -0.13
CA THR A 175 -9.45 8.58 -1.53
C THR A 175 -9.03 9.80 -2.32
N THR A 176 -8.40 9.59 -3.48
CA THR A 176 -8.09 10.64 -4.44
C THR A 176 -9.00 10.51 -5.64
N THR A 177 -9.49 11.62 -6.20
CA THR A 177 -10.28 11.57 -7.44
C THR A 177 -9.38 11.81 -8.64
N ILE A 178 -9.36 10.87 -9.59
CA ILE A 178 -8.66 10.98 -10.86
C ILE A 178 -9.73 11.18 -11.94
N VAL A 179 -9.60 12.25 -12.72
CA VAL A 179 -10.51 12.52 -13.85
C VAL A 179 -9.83 12.07 -15.14
N GLU A 180 -10.48 11.18 -15.86
CA GLU A 180 -9.98 10.65 -17.13
C GLU A 180 -11.05 10.77 -18.22
N GLU A 181 -10.65 11.18 -19.41
CA GLU A 181 -11.55 11.16 -20.57
C GLU A 181 -11.64 9.72 -21.10
N LYS A 182 -12.87 9.22 -21.26
CA LYS A 182 -13.15 7.87 -21.73
C LYS A 182 -14.09 7.97 -22.93
N ASN A 183 -13.52 7.74 -24.11
CA ASN A 183 -14.26 7.74 -25.36
C ASN A 183 -14.46 6.32 -25.88
N LYS A 184 -15.42 6.16 -26.79
CA LYS A 184 -15.67 4.86 -27.38
C LYS A 184 -14.52 4.47 -28.29
N VAL A 185 -14.16 3.19 -28.27
CA VAL A 185 -13.13 2.64 -29.16
C VAL A 185 -13.77 1.71 -30.19
N PRO A 186 -13.30 1.74 -31.44
CA PRO A 186 -13.79 0.83 -32.47
C PRO A 186 -13.39 -0.61 -32.11
N THR A 187 -14.39 -1.48 -32.00
CA THR A 187 -14.26 -2.91 -31.73
C THR A 187 -14.92 -3.68 -32.86
N THR A 188 -14.23 -4.68 -33.41
CA THR A 188 -14.80 -5.54 -34.44
C THR A 188 -15.64 -6.64 -33.80
N LYS A 189 -16.92 -6.72 -34.16
CA LYS A 189 -17.80 -7.82 -33.78
C LYS A 189 -18.19 -8.63 -35.00
N ARG A 190 -18.38 -9.93 -34.80
CA ARG A 190 -18.92 -10.83 -35.81
C ARG A 190 -20.40 -11.04 -35.53
N VAL A 191 -21.24 -10.78 -36.52
CA VAL A 191 -22.71 -10.90 -36.41
C VAL A 191 -23.26 -11.80 -37.50
N CYS A 192 -24.34 -12.52 -37.19
CA CYS A 192 -25.08 -13.30 -38.18
C CYS A 192 -25.84 -12.36 -39.14
N PRO A 193 -25.98 -12.71 -40.43
CA PRO A 193 -26.78 -11.93 -41.37
C PRO A 193 -28.25 -11.83 -40.93
N GLY A 194 -28.79 -10.60 -40.88
CA GLY A 194 -30.19 -10.33 -40.50
C GLY A 194 -30.41 -10.05 -39.02
N ASN A 195 -29.40 -10.25 -38.16
CA ASN A 195 -29.46 -9.87 -36.76
C ASN A 195 -29.12 -8.39 -36.56
N ARG A 196 -29.70 -7.77 -35.54
CA ARG A 196 -29.34 -6.41 -35.16
C ARG A 196 -28.04 -6.43 -34.34
N ILE A 197 -27.30 -5.31 -34.38
CA ILE A 197 -26.01 -5.17 -33.67
C ILE A 197 -26.19 -5.25 -32.14
N ASP A 198 -27.37 -4.88 -31.64
CA ASP A 198 -27.80 -4.95 -30.24
C ASP A 198 -28.31 -6.34 -29.80
N ASP A 199 -28.52 -7.27 -30.75
CA ASP A 199 -28.83 -8.68 -30.50
C ASP A 199 -28.03 -9.59 -31.45
N PRO A 200 -26.71 -9.72 -31.21
CA PRO A 200 -25.81 -10.45 -32.10
C PRO A 200 -26.01 -11.97 -32.03
N LEU A 201 -26.85 -12.47 -31.12
CA LEU A 201 -26.97 -13.89 -30.82
C LEU A 201 -27.91 -14.57 -31.83
N GLY A 202 -27.31 -15.24 -32.80
CA GLY A 202 -27.91 -16.46 -33.36
C GLY A 202 -28.12 -17.51 -32.27
N ILE A 203 -28.82 -18.60 -32.59
CA ILE A 203 -29.11 -19.69 -31.64
C ILE A 203 -27.81 -20.12 -30.94
N ILE A 204 -27.78 -20.00 -29.61
CA ILE A 204 -26.66 -20.41 -28.77
C ILE A 204 -26.82 -21.90 -28.46
N ASN A 205 -25.85 -22.73 -28.83
CA ASN A 205 -25.88 -24.14 -28.43
C ASN A 205 -25.48 -24.32 -26.95
N LEU A 206 -25.63 -25.54 -26.42
CA LEU A 206 -25.24 -25.90 -25.04
C LEU A 206 -23.76 -25.63 -24.69
N LEU A 207 -22.92 -25.30 -25.68
CA LEU A 207 -21.50 -24.98 -25.52
C LEU A 207 -21.20 -23.47 -25.67
N GLY A 208 -22.23 -22.61 -25.74
CA GLY A 208 -22.06 -21.16 -25.83
C GLY A 208 -21.62 -20.65 -27.21
N SER A 209 -21.68 -21.48 -28.25
CA SER A 209 -21.31 -21.09 -29.62
C SER A 209 -22.51 -20.52 -30.37
N ILE A 210 -22.30 -19.36 -31.02
CA ILE A 210 -23.27 -18.72 -31.91
C ILE A 210 -23.29 -19.52 -33.22
N ILE A 211 -24.45 -20.10 -33.56
CA ILE A 211 -24.66 -20.75 -34.85
C ILE A 211 -25.34 -19.74 -35.78
N CYS A 212 -24.71 -19.43 -36.91
CA CYS A 212 -25.32 -18.65 -37.98
C CYS A 212 -25.67 -19.58 -39.15
N ASP A 213 -26.86 -19.42 -39.72
CA ASP A 213 -27.29 -20.17 -40.94
C ASP A 213 -26.49 -19.75 -42.20
N LYS A 214 -25.78 -18.63 -42.14
CA LYS A 214 -24.97 -18.03 -43.21
C LYS A 214 -23.63 -17.53 -42.66
N GLU A 215 -22.70 -17.20 -43.56
CA GLU A 215 -21.40 -16.63 -43.18
C GLU A 215 -21.57 -15.37 -42.32
N MET A 216 -20.85 -15.31 -41.21
CA MET A 216 -20.78 -14.13 -40.36
C MET A 216 -20.12 -12.97 -41.10
N HIS A 217 -20.60 -11.76 -40.84
CA HIS A 217 -19.95 -10.54 -41.30
C HIS A 217 -19.34 -9.77 -40.13
N GLU A 218 -18.21 -9.11 -40.39
CA GLU A 218 -17.57 -8.22 -39.43
C GLU A 218 -18.19 -6.84 -39.48
N VAL A 219 -18.54 -6.31 -38.31
CA VAL A 219 -19.04 -4.95 -38.13
C VAL A 219 -18.18 -4.23 -37.13
N THR A 220 -17.85 -2.97 -37.40
CA THR A 220 -17.17 -2.09 -36.45
C THR A 220 -18.22 -1.44 -35.54
N VAL A 221 -18.09 -1.66 -34.24
CA VAL A 221 -18.94 -1.06 -33.21
C VAL A 221 -18.09 -0.18 -32.32
N TYR A 222 -18.59 1.00 -31.96
CA TYR A 222 -17.91 1.91 -31.03
C TYR A 222 -18.41 1.64 -29.62
N GLU A 223 -17.55 1.07 -28.77
CA GLU A 223 -17.92 0.64 -27.43
C GLU A 223 -17.06 1.29 -26.36
N CYS A 224 -17.63 1.44 -25.17
CA CYS A 224 -16.89 1.93 -24.03
C CYS A 224 -15.89 0.86 -23.56
N PRO A 225 -14.59 1.17 -23.49
CA PRO A 225 -13.61 0.16 -23.10
C PRO A 225 -13.85 -0.30 -21.65
N SER A 226 -13.73 -1.59 -21.40
CA SER A 226 -13.79 -2.17 -20.05
C SER A 226 -12.41 -2.07 -19.37
N TYR A 227 -12.07 -0.92 -18.78
CA TYR A 227 -10.91 -0.82 -17.86
C TYR A 227 -11.23 0.06 -16.64
N PRO A 228 -10.58 -0.21 -15.48
CA PRO A 228 -9.44 -1.11 -15.32
C PRO A 228 -9.73 -2.44 -14.65
N ASP A 229 -9.35 -3.54 -15.31
CA ASP A 229 -8.90 -4.74 -14.61
C ASP A 229 -7.51 -4.42 -14.03
N VAL A 230 -7.39 -4.40 -12.69
CA VAL A 230 -6.19 -3.91 -11.98
C VAL A 230 -5.13 -5.02 -11.82
N THR A 231 -5.12 -5.99 -12.72
CA THR A 231 -4.01 -6.93 -12.90
C THR A 231 -3.10 -6.46 -14.03
N ARG A 232 -2.23 -5.50 -13.72
CA ARG A 232 -0.87 -5.44 -14.27
C ARG A 232 0.14 -5.37 -13.13
#